data_AF-A0A1A8VAH5-F1
#
_entry.id   AF-A0A1A8VAH5-F1
#
_cell.length_a   1.000
_cell.length_b   1.000
_cell.length_c   1.000
_cell.angle_alpha   90.00
_cell.angle_beta   90.00
_cell.angle_gamma   90.00
#
_symmetry.space_group_name_H-M   'P 1'
#
loop_
_entity.id
_entity.type
_entity.pdbx_description
1 polymer ?
#
loop_
_entity_poly.entity_id
_entity_poly.type
_entity_poly.pdbx_seq_one_letter_code
_entity_poly.pdbx_strand_id
1 'polypeptide(L)'
;MKMAETFAVVFEHFAWKSALLLMEDDMTERDCYFTLEAVFHLMDDYTVKTYSFPPEEPLRTDEMFQDIHDTEVVIMCAGADRVREIMLAAHKRQLTNGSCMFFNVDLFNASSYGNGSWQRGDEYDDDARKAYSSLNTVTLLKTVKPEYENFSVEMRKSMERVGLYDCSDCGNVNMFLEGFHDAMLLYAIALHEALKNGYNKKNGTEITSHMWNRTFEGIAGQVSIDVNGDRNGDFSLMAMTNVEAGSYEVVANYFGVNKTFQLLSAFDSRRFTVKGRQEVNQELPQTSCELGVSALTGVTVGALLGAVMLVAFYFFRKNYRITIQRRSRADEPYCGKHHQLREDSIKSHFSAA
;
A
#
# COMPACT_ATOMS: atom_id res chain seq x y z
N MET A 1 -9.73 -11.55 20.51
CA MET A 1 -9.63 -12.54 19.41
C MET A 1 -10.41 -12.14 18.15
N LYS A 2 -11.69 -11.75 18.21
CA LYS A 2 -12.49 -11.45 16.99
C LYS A 2 -11.91 -10.36 16.09
N MET A 3 -11.33 -9.30 16.66
CA MET A 3 -10.63 -8.27 15.88
C MET A 3 -9.47 -8.83 15.06
N ALA A 4 -8.71 -9.77 15.63
CA ALA A 4 -7.57 -10.37 14.96
C ALA A 4 -7.97 -11.19 13.73
N GLU A 5 -9.19 -11.77 13.71
CA GLU A 5 -9.72 -12.44 12.50
C GLU A 5 -9.86 -11.46 11.32
N THR A 6 -10.17 -10.18 11.59
CA THR A 6 -10.20 -9.13 10.55
C THR A 6 -8.85 -9.01 9.87
N PHE A 7 -7.75 -8.95 10.62
CA PHE A 7 -6.41 -8.84 10.02
C PHE A 7 -6.04 -10.08 9.23
N ALA A 8 -6.33 -11.29 9.73
CA ALA A 8 -6.08 -12.52 8.98
C ALA A 8 -6.78 -12.50 7.60
N VAL A 9 -8.06 -12.15 7.57
CA VAL A 9 -8.84 -12.08 6.32
C VAL A 9 -8.35 -10.97 5.39
N VAL A 10 -7.99 -9.80 5.93
CA VAL A 10 -7.46 -8.68 5.13
C VAL A 10 -6.09 -9.04 4.53
N PHE A 11 -5.22 -9.71 5.30
CA PHE A 11 -3.93 -10.18 4.82
C PHE A 11 -4.08 -11.22 3.70
N GLU A 12 -5.01 -12.15 3.84
CA GLU A 12 -5.35 -13.11 2.78
C GLU A 12 -5.84 -12.36 1.53
N HIS A 13 -6.77 -11.41 1.70
CA HIS A 13 -7.39 -10.66 0.60
C HIS A 13 -6.36 -9.87 -0.24
N PHE A 14 -5.41 -9.19 0.41
CA PHE A 14 -4.35 -8.43 -0.29
C PHE A 14 -3.07 -9.24 -0.50
N ALA A 15 -3.08 -10.51 -0.11
CA ALA A 15 -1.97 -11.44 -0.18
C ALA A 15 -0.69 -10.92 0.48
N TRP A 16 -0.78 -10.14 1.56
CA TRP A 16 0.40 -9.74 2.35
C TRP A 16 1.01 -10.95 3.06
N LYS A 17 2.30 -10.87 3.42
CA LYS A 17 3.10 -11.96 3.99
C LYS A 17 3.89 -11.58 5.23
N SER A 18 4.07 -10.29 5.49
CA SER A 18 4.90 -9.81 6.60
C SER A 18 4.23 -8.66 7.36
N ALA A 19 4.41 -8.63 8.68
CA ALA A 19 3.88 -7.59 9.55
C ALA A 19 4.86 -7.19 10.66
N LEU A 20 4.78 -5.92 11.07
CA LEU A 20 5.37 -5.41 12.31
C LEU A 20 4.24 -4.93 13.22
N LEU A 21 4.15 -5.52 14.41
CA LEU A 21 3.19 -5.15 15.44
C LEU A 21 3.84 -4.17 16.43
N LEU A 22 3.32 -2.96 16.49
CA LEU A 22 3.75 -1.92 17.41
C LEU A 22 2.69 -1.76 18.51
N MET A 23 3.02 -2.15 19.74
CA MET A 23 2.07 -2.12 20.85
C MET A 23 2.58 -1.27 22.00
N GLU A 24 1.75 -0.34 22.44
CA GLU A 24 1.92 0.31 23.73
C GLU A 24 1.60 -0.67 24.86
N ASP A 25 2.48 -0.77 25.85
CA ASP A 25 2.33 -1.65 26.99
C ASP A 25 2.49 -0.85 28.30
N ASP A 26 1.36 -0.59 28.95
CA ASP A 26 1.28 0.11 30.23
C ASP A 26 1.66 -0.78 31.44
N MET A 27 1.86 -2.08 31.20
CA MET A 27 2.09 -3.11 32.23
C MET A 27 0.97 -3.20 33.29
N THR A 28 -0.20 -2.59 33.04
CA THR A 28 -1.34 -2.53 33.94
C THR A 28 -2.58 -3.19 33.33
N GLU A 29 -3.33 -2.48 32.48
CA GLU A 29 -4.50 -3.00 31.79
C GLU A 29 -4.09 -3.76 30.52
N ARG A 30 -3.03 -3.27 29.86
CA ARG A 30 -2.35 -3.90 28.72
C ARG A 30 -3.28 -4.14 27.53
N ASP A 31 -4.23 -3.23 27.34
CA ASP A 31 -5.26 -3.30 26.29
C ASP A 31 -4.65 -3.53 24.90
N CYS A 32 -3.65 -2.72 24.53
CA CYS A 32 -2.99 -2.82 23.23
C CYS A 32 -2.10 -4.06 23.10
N TYR A 33 -1.45 -4.47 24.19
CA TYR A 33 -0.70 -5.73 24.22
C TYR A 33 -1.62 -6.92 23.93
N PHE A 34 -2.73 -7.09 24.67
CA PHE A 34 -3.64 -8.22 24.48
C PHE A 34 -4.33 -8.19 23.11
N THR A 35 -4.59 -6.98 22.60
CA THR A 35 -5.15 -6.79 21.27
C THR A 35 -4.23 -7.33 20.19
N LEU A 36 -2.94 -6.93 20.20
CA LEU A 36 -2.00 -7.32 19.16
C LEU A 36 -1.36 -8.70 19.41
N GLU A 37 -1.34 -9.20 20.64
CA GLU A 37 -1.02 -10.59 20.95
C GLU A 37 -2.01 -11.55 20.29
N ALA A 38 -3.31 -11.21 20.27
CA ALA A 38 -4.31 -11.99 19.54
C ALA A 38 -4.07 -11.99 18.02
N VAL A 39 -3.58 -10.88 17.45
CA VAL A 39 -3.18 -10.79 16.04
C VAL A 39 -1.98 -11.69 15.76
N PHE A 40 -0.95 -11.60 16.60
CA PHE A 40 0.25 -12.43 16.51
C PHE A 40 -0.10 -13.93 16.48
N HIS A 41 -0.96 -14.39 17.39
CA HIS A 41 -1.34 -15.80 17.47
C HIS A 41 -2.19 -16.32 16.30
N LEU A 42 -2.97 -15.46 15.63
CA LEU A 42 -3.75 -15.86 14.44
C LEU A 42 -2.94 -15.75 13.14
N MET A 43 -1.72 -15.22 13.19
CA MET A 43 -0.88 -14.96 12.02
C MET A 43 0.41 -15.82 12.05
N ASP A 44 0.34 -17.05 12.56
CA ASP A 44 1.48 -17.97 12.64
C ASP A 44 2.08 -18.33 11.27
N ASP A 45 1.26 -18.34 10.23
CA ASP A 45 1.66 -18.54 8.84
C ASP A 45 2.37 -17.33 8.18
N TYR A 46 2.53 -16.21 8.91
CA TYR A 46 3.10 -14.96 8.41
C TYR A 46 4.40 -14.59 9.13
N THR A 47 5.26 -13.81 8.47
CA THR A 47 6.46 -13.25 9.11
C THR A 47 6.06 -12.06 9.97
N VAL A 48 5.83 -12.29 11.27
CA VAL A 48 5.41 -11.24 12.21
C VAL A 48 6.54 -10.87 13.16
N LYS A 49 6.90 -9.59 13.19
CA LYS A 49 7.80 -8.98 14.19
C LYS A 49 6.97 -8.19 15.21
N THR A 50 7.42 -8.11 16.44
CA THR A 50 6.73 -7.38 17.51
C THR A 50 7.68 -6.39 18.17
N TYR A 51 7.18 -5.20 18.48
CA TYR A 51 7.90 -4.20 19.25
C TYR A 51 6.94 -3.54 20.26
N SER A 52 7.23 -3.73 21.55
CA SER A 52 6.48 -3.12 22.65
C SER A 52 7.19 -1.88 23.17
N PHE A 53 6.45 -0.83 23.51
CA PHE A 53 6.99 0.37 24.13
C PHE A 53 6.11 0.88 25.27
N PRO A 54 6.71 1.49 26.31
CA PRO A 54 5.93 2.04 27.43
C PRO A 54 5.27 3.37 27.04
N PRO A 55 4.17 3.77 27.70
CA PRO A 55 3.41 4.97 27.36
C PRO A 55 4.16 6.28 27.63
N GLU A 56 4.95 6.35 28.70
CA GLU A 56 5.55 7.61 29.17
C GLU A 56 6.99 7.87 28.68
N GLU A 57 7.67 6.86 28.12
CA GLU A 57 9.05 7.04 27.65
C GLU A 57 9.10 7.54 26.20
N PRO A 58 10.16 8.27 25.79
CA PRO A 58 10.33 8.69 24.41
C PRO A 58 10.37 7.49 23.44
N LEU A 59 9.72 7.60 22.28
CA LEU A 59 9.75 6.54 21.28
C LEU A 59 11.13 6.41 20.64
N ARG A 60 11.71 5.21 20.71
CA ARG A 60 12.97 4.88 20.02
C ARG A 60 12.68 4.50 18.57
N THR A 61 12.25 5.47 17.78
CA THR A 61 11.78 5.25 16.39
C THR A 61 12.85 4.70 15.45
N ASP A 62 14.14 4.89 15.76
CA ASP A 62 15.24 4.28 15.01
C ASP A 62 15.27 2.74 15.17
N GLU A 63 15.04 2.25 16.40
CA GLU A 63 15.01 0.81 16.69
C GLU A 63 13.72 0.18 16.16
N MET A 64 12.60 0.88 16.32
CA MET A 64 11.29 0.46 15.83
C MET A 64 11.29 0.16 14.32
N PHE A 65 12.04 0.95 13.54
CA PHE A 65 12.08 0.84 12.08
C PHE A 65 13.38 0.26 11.52
N GLN A 66 14.28 -0.26 12.38
CA GLN A 66 15.61 -0.71 11.98
C GLN A 66 15.57 -1.78 10.87
N ASP A 67 14.63 -2.73 10.95
CA ASP A 67 14.50 -3.86 10.01
C ASP A 67 13.16 -3.84 9.25
N ILE A 68 12.66 -2.65 8.91
CA ILE A 68 11.35 -2.48 8.24
C ILE A 68 11.36 -2.84 6.74
N HIS A 69 12.54 -3.00 6.13
CA HIS A 69 12.68 -3.22 4.69
C HIS A 69 11.92 -4.45 4.15
N ASP A 70 11.80 -5.52 4.95
CA ASP A 70 11.08 -6.74 4.60
C ASP A 70 9.66 -6.79 5.21
N THR A 71 9.13 -5.63 5.62
CA THR A 71 7.81 -5.52 6.25
C THR A 71 6.82 -4.83 5.31
N GLU A 72 5.77 -5.54 4.93
CA GLU A 72 4.70 -5.01 4.07
C GLU A 72 3.69 -4.17 4.87
N VAL A 73 3.41 -4.57 6.12
CA VAL A 73 2.34 -3.99 6.93
C VAL A 73 2.84 -3.67 8.34
N VAL A 74 2.52 -2.48 8.83
CA VAL A 74 2.73 -2.08 10.23
C VAL A 74 1.37 -1.96 10.89
N ILE A 75 1.13 -2.71 11.96
CA ILE A 75 -0.11 -2.66 12.74
C ILE A 75 0.21 -2.08 14.12
N MET A 76 -0.47 -1.00 14.47
CA MET A 76 -0.22 -0.23 15.67
C MET A 76 -1.42 -0.29 16.61
N CYS A 77 -1.15 -0.39 17.91
CA CYS A 77 -2.12 -0.08 18.95
C CYS A 77 -1.42 0.74 20.02
N ALA A 78 -1.86 1.98 20.18
CA ALA A 78 -1.35 2.92 21.17
C ALA A 78 -2.31 4.11 21.30
N GLY A 79 -2.06 5.00 22.26
CA GLY A 79 -2.72 6.29 22.32
C GLY A 79 -2.58 7.11 21.02
N ALA A 80 -3.58 7.95 20.72
CA ALA A 80 -3.69 8.70 19.47
C ALA A 80 -2.47 9.58 19.17
N ASP A 81 -1.87 10.16 20.20
CA ASP A 81 -0.68 11.01 20.06
C ASP A 81 0.58 10.19 19.78
N ARG A 82 0.64 8.97 20.30
CA ARG A 82 1.75 8.02 20.06
C ARG A 82 1.67 7.49 18.63
N VAL A 83 0.47 7.14 18.15
CA VAL A 83 0.22 6.83 16.73
C VAL A 83 0.68 8.00 15.85
N ARG A 84 0.35 9.24 16.21
CA ARG A 84 0.77 10.43 15.46
C ARG A 84 2.29 10.58 15.42
N GLU A 85 2.96 10.42 16.56
CA GLU A 85 4.42 10.48 16.69
C GLU A 85 5.10 9.43 15.78
N ILE A 86 4.59 8.18 15.79
CA ILE A 86 5.09 7.10 14.94
C ILE A 86 4.90 7.43 13.46
N MET A 87 3.71 7.92 13.06
CA MET A 87 3.42 8.26 11.66
C MET A 87 4.30 9.42 11.15
N LEU A 88 4.54 10.44 11.98
CA LEU A 88 5.47 11.53 11.64
C LEU A 88 6.90 11.01 11.48
N ALA A 89 7.34 10.12 12.37
CA ALA A 89 8.64 9.48 12.30
C ALA A 89 8.79 8.59 11.04
N ALA A 90 7.74 7.87 10.65
CA ALA A 90 7.69 7.08 9.43
C ALA A 90 7.71 7.97 8.17
N HIS A 91 6.98 9.10 8.18
CA HIS A 91 6.95 10.06 7.07
C HIS A 91 8.32 10.71 6.84
N LYS A 92 9.00 11.12 7.92
CA LYS A 92 10.37 11.64 7.86
C LYS A 92 11.36 10.66 7.23
N ARG A 93 11.12 9.35 7.39
CA ARG A 93 11.90 8.24 6.79
C ARG A 93 11.38 7.80 5.41
N GLN A 94 10.41 8.51 4.85
CA GLN A 94 9.79 8.23 3.54
C GLN A 94 9.09 6.86 3.45
N LEU A 95 8.66 6.29 4.58
CA LEU A 95 7.96 5.00 4.62
C LEU A 95 6.47 5.11 4.25
N THR A 96 5.91 6.33 4.29
CA THR A 96 4.49 6.61 4.00
C THR A 96 4.21 6.85 2.51
N ASN A 97 5.16 6.54 1.62
CA ASN A 97 5.02 6.68 0.16
C ASN A 97 4.36 5.48 -0.54
N GLY A 98 3.95 4.47 0.24
CA GLY A 98 3.39 3.19 -0.21
C GLY A 98 4.35 2.02 -0.15
N SER A 99 5.58 2.20 0.37
CA SER A 99 6.54 1.11 0.64
C SER A 99 6.10 0.19 1.79
N CYS A 100 5.30 0.71 2.73
CA CYS A 100 4.62 -0.07 3.76
C CYS A 100 3.16 0.41 3.88
N MET A 101 2.28 -0.49 4.33
CA MET A 101 0.92 -0.14 4.73
C MET A 101 0.84 0.07 6.23
N PHE A 102 0.23 1.16 6.70
CA PHE A 102 0.08 1.41 8.13
C PHE A 102 -1.37 1.19 8.57
N PHE A 103 -1.54 0.53 9.70
CA PHE A 103 -2.80 0.34 10.39
C PHE A 103 -2.68 0.81 11.83
N ASN A 104 -3.70 1.49 12.35
CA ASN A 104 -3.92 1.58 13.80
C ASN A 104 -5.25 0.94 14.19
N VAL A 105 -5.32 0.45 15.43
CA VAL A 105 -6.55 -0.12 15.99
C VAL A 105 -7.18 0.89 16.95
N ASP A 106 -8.38 1.35 16.61
CA ASP A 106 -9.26 2.10 17.52
C ASP A 106 -10.10 1.09 18.32
N LEU A 107 -9.60 0.72 19.51
CA LEU A 107 -10.09 -0.41 20.30
C LEU A 107 -11.56 -0.32 20.69
N PHE A 108 -11.96 0.82 21.22
CA PHE A 108 -13.26 0.99 21.90
C PHE A 108 -14.14 2.00 21.20
N ASN A 109 -13.74 2.41 19.99
CA ASN A 109 -14.33 3.54 19.31
C ASN A 109 -14.25 4.80 20.21
N ALA A 110 -13.03 5.05 20.69
CA ALA A 110 -12.69 6.13 21.61
C ALA A 110 -11.60 6.98 20.96
N SER A 111 -11.74 8.31 21.03
CA SER A 111 -10.80 9.23 20.41
C SER A 111 -9.36 9.02 20.91
N SER A 112 -9.21 8.56 22.15
CA SER A 112 -7.93 8.20 22.79
C SER A 112 -7.07 7.20 22.03
N TYR A 113 -7.64 6.28 21.22
CA TYR A 113 -6.88 5.26 20.48
C TYR A 113 -6.63 5.63 19.00
N GLY A 114 -7.02 6.84 18.59
CA GLY A 114 -6.75 7.39 17.26
C GLY A 114 -7.83 7.03 16.24
N ASN A 115 -8.88 7.84 16.18
CA ASN A 115 -9.98 7.73 15.20
C ASN A 115 -9.64 8.26 13.79
N GLY A 116 -8.37 8.31 13.42
CA GLY A 116 -7.89 8.95 12.18
C GLY A 116 -7.70 10.47 12.27
N SER A 117 -7.96 11.10 13.42
CA SER A 117 -7.69 12.53 13.62
C SER A 117 -6.18 12.81 13.66
N TRP A 118 -5.68 13.44 12.59
CA TRP A 118 -4.27 13.82 12.43
C TRP A 118 -3.95 15.22 13.00
N GLN A 119 -4.96 16.09 13.06
CA GLN A 119 -4.77 17.49 13.40
C GLN A 119 -4.58 17.68 14.92
N ARG A 120 -3.59 18.49 15.29
CA ARG A 120 -3.32 18.91 16.69
C ARG A 120 -3.17 20.42 16.86
N GLY A 121 -3.20 21.19 15.77
CA GLY A 121 -2.99 22.63 15.80
C GLY A 121 -1.53 23.01 16.02
N ASP A 122 -0.60 22.13 15.68
CA ASP A 122 0.85 22.34 15.80
C ASP A 122 1.51 22.55 14.42
N GLU A 123 2.82 22.78 14.42
CA GLU A 123 3.60 23.00 13.18
C GLU A 123 3.73 21.75 12.29
N TYR A 124 3.39 20.57 12.80
CA TYR A 124 3.53 19.29 12.10
C TYR A 124 2.24 18.84 11.42
N ASP A 125 1.14 19.60 11.52
CA ASP A 125 -0.17 19.22 10.99
C ASP A 125 -0.17 18.91 9.49
N ASP A 126 0.57 19.67 8.68
CA ASP A 126 0.67 19.43 7.24
C ASP A 126 1.39 18.10 6.92
N ASP A 127 2.42 17.77 7.70
CA ASP A 127 3.17 16.51 7.55
C ASP A 127 2.39 15.34 8.14
N ALA A 128 1.66 15.56 9.24
CA ALA A 128 0.74 14.57 9.83
C ALA A 128 -0.36 14.21 8.83
N ARG A 129 -1.00 15.20 8.18
CA ARG A 129 -2.02 14.96 7.14
C ARG A 129 -1.47 14.08 6.00
N LYS A 130 -0.25 14.38 5.52
CA LYS A 130 0.40 13.57 4.48
C LYS A 130 0.74 12.17 4.97
N ALA A 131 1.28 12.04 6.19
CA ALA A 131 1.60 10.75 6.79
C ALA A 131 0.33 9.87 6.93
N TYR A 132 -0.75 10.46 7.43
CA TYR A 132 -2.03 9.81 7.64
C TYR A 132 -2.71 9.39 6.33
N SER A 133 -2.35 9.96 5.18
CA SER A 133 -2.81 9.42 3.88
C SER A 133 -2.41 7.96 3.63
N SER A 134 -1.42 7.45 4.38
CA SER A 134 -0.99 6.04 4.38
C SER A 134 -1.46 5.22 5.59
N LEU A 135 -2.10 5.87 6.57
CA LEU A 135 -2.64 5.23 7.78
C LEU A 135 -4.10 4.84 7.55
N ASN A 136 -4.40 3.58 7.83
CA ASN A 136 -5.75 3.05 7.86
C ASN A 136 -6.15 2.72 9.30
N THR A 137 -7.39 2.97 9.67
CA THR A 137 -7.88 2.76 11.04
C THR A 137 -8.88 1.61 11.04
N VAL A 138 -8.60 0.56 11.81
CA VAL A 138 -9.57 -0.49 12.10
C VAL A 138 -10.35 -0.08 13.33
N THR A 139 -11.67 0.04 13.20
CA THR A 139 -12.59 0.39 14.29
C THR A 139 -13.81 -0.52 14.27
N LEU A 140 -14.61 -0.50 15.33
CA LEU A 140 -15.87 -1.26 15.38
C LEU A 140 -16.85 -0.72 14.35
N LEU A 141 -17.58 -1.63 13.70
CA LEU A 141 -18.62 -1.25 12.76
C LEU A 141 -19.76 -0.58 13.53
N LYS A 142 -20.01 0.69 13.22
CA LYS A 142 -21.10 1.48 13.80
C LYS A 142 -22.19 1.62 12.77
N THR A 143 -23.39 1.14 13.08
CA THR A 143 -24.56 1.46 12.25
C THR A 143 -25.19 2.75 12.74
N VAL A 144 -25.37 3.71 11.84
CA VAL A 144 -26.03 4.98 12.14
C VAL A 144 -27.53 4.74 12.07
N LYS A 145 -28.16 4.56 13.23
CA LYS A 145 -29.61 4.41 13.37
C LYS A 145 -30.18 5.57 14.18
N PRO A 146 -31.39 6.05 13.88
CA PRO A 146 -32.05 7.10 14.68
C PRO A 146 -32.13 6.75 16.19
N GLU A 147 -32.35 5.48 16.50
CA GLU A 147 -32.40 4.97 17.88
C GLU A 147 -31.05 5.13 18.60
N TYR A 148 -29.95 4.82 17.91
CA TYR A 148 -28.59 5.00 18.42
C TYR A 148 -28.27 6.47 18.71
N GLU A 149 -28.68 7.37 17.82
CA GLU A 149 -28.49 8.82 18.01
C GLU A 149 -29.25 9.32 19.25
N ASN A 150 -30.50 8.87 19.42
CA ASN A 150 -31.29 9.25 20.57
C ASN A 150 -30.71 8.69 21.88
N PHE A 151 -30.26 7.43 21.87
CA PHE A 151 -29.52 6.82 22.98
C PHE A 151 -28.25 7.61 23.33
N SER A 152 -27.48 8.02 22.33
CA SER A 152 -26.25 8.81 22.52
C SER A 152 -26.53 10.16 23.18
N VAL A 153 -27.60 10.84 22.77
CA VAL A 153 -28.06 12.10 23.39
C VAL A 153 -28.51 11.88 24.84
N GLU A 154 -29.26 10.81 25.11
CA GLU A 154 -29.73 10.49 26.48
C GLU A 154 -28.57 10.16 27.42
N MET A 155 -27.60 9.37 26.96
CA MET A 155 -26.41 9.03 27.72
C MET A 155 -25.59 10.26 28.07
N ARG A 156 -25.33 11.15 27.10
CA ARG A 156 -24.61 12.41 27.34
C ARG A 156 -25.31 13.25 28.40
N LYS A 157 -26.62 13.46 28.27
CA LYS A 157 -27.43 14.20 29.27
C LYS A 157 -27.41 13.55 30.64
N SER A 158 -27.32 12.22 30.71
CA SER A 158 -27.25 11.51 32.00
C SER A 158 -25.89 11.74 32.65
N MET A 159 -24.80 11.62 31.90
CA MET A 159 -23.42 11.84 32.37
C MET A 159 -23.20 13.27 32.85
N GLU A 160 -23.73 14.26 32.12
CA GLU A 160 -23.73 15.67 32.52
C GLU A 160 -24.42 15.88 33.88
N ARG A 161 -25.59 15.26 34.08
CA ARG A 161 -26.37 15.39 35.32
C ARG A 161 -25.67 14.82 36.54
N VAL A 162 -24.90 13.75 36.38
CA VAL A 162 -24.15 13.11 37.48
C VAL A 162 -22.74 13.68 37.67
N GLY A 163 -22.32 14.62 36.83
CA GLY A 163 -21.01 15.27 36.92
C GLY A 163 -19.84 14.40 36.47
N LEU A 164 -20.06 13.38 35.63
CA LEU A 164 -19.03 12.47 35.11
C LEU A 164 -18.43 12.95 33.79
N TYR A 165 -18.45 14.26 33.51
CA TYR A 165 -18.01 14.83 32.23
C TYR A 165 -16.54 15.29 32.22
N ASP A 166 -15.80 15.13 33.32
CA ASP A 166 -14.42 15.62 33.46
C ASP A 166 -13.37 14.67 32.85
N CYS A 167 -13.66 14.09 31.68
CA CYS A 167 -12.69 13.30 30.93
C CYS A 167 -12.83 13.51 29.42
N SER A 168 -11.71 13.44 28.68
CA SER A 168 -11.61 13.79 27.25
C SER A 168 -12.55 12.98 26.35
N ASP A 169 -12.85 11.73 26.70
CA ASP A 169 -13.67 10.82 25.91
C ASP A 169 -15.07 10.55 26.52
N CYS A 170 -15.36 11.12 27.69
CA CYS A 170 -16.61 10.89 28.43
C CYS A 170 -17.85 11.40 27.69
N GLY A 171 -17.70 12.31 26.73
CA GLY A 171 -18.82 12.87 25.96
C GLY A 171 -19.37 11.95 24.84
N ASN A 172 -18.66 10.85 24.55
CA ASN A 172 -18.96 9.94 23.43
C ASN A 172 -19.41 8.56 23.93
N VAL A 173 -20.39 7.98 23.24
CA VAL A 173 -20.78 6.58 23.47
C VAL A 173 -19.68 5.68 22.91
N ASN A 174 -19.04 4.93 23.79
CA ASN A 174 -18.05 3.90 23.44
C ASN A 174 -18.69 2.51 23.40
N MET A 175 -17.91 1.51 22.99
CA MET A 175 -18.36 0.11 22.90
C MET A 175 -18.93 -0.43 24.21
N PHE A 176 -18.40 -0.01 25.37
CA PHE A 176 -18.85 -0.54 26.66
C PHE A 176 -20.26 -0.08 27.02
N LEU A 177 -20.59 1.19 26.76
CA LEU A 177 -21.94 1.72 27.00
C LEU A 177 -22.99 1.04 26.11
N GLU A 178 -22.66 0.88 24.82
CA GLU A 178 -23.48 0.09 23.89
C GLU A 178 -23.62 -1.36 24.36
N GLY A 179 -22.50 -2.00 24.70
CA GLY A 179 -22.46 -3.40 25.11
C GLY A 179 -23.27 -3.68 26.37
N PHE A 180 -23.22 -2.81 27.39
CA PHE A 180 -24.02 -2.98 28.61
C PHE A 180 -25.51 -2.75 28.38
N HIS A 181 -25.88 -1.82 27.51
CA HIS A 181 -27.28 -1.68 27.08
C HIS A 181 -27.78 -2.98 26.44
N ASP A 182 -27.03 -3.49 25.48
CA ASP A 182 -27.41 -4.68 24.72
C ASP A 182 -27.34 -5.97 25.56
N ALA A 183 -26.45 -6.03 26.56
CA ALA A 183 -26.40 -7.13 27.53
C ALA A 183 -27.70 -7.23 28.36
N MET A 184 -28.29 -6.09 28.74
CA MET A 184 -29.57 -6.08 29.45
C MET A 184 -30.73 -6.55 28.57
N LEU A 185 -30.73 -6.17 27.28
CA LEU A 185 -31.70 -6.69 26.30
C LEU A 185 -31.56 -8.20 26.15
N LEU A 186 -30.34 -8.69 25.92
CA LEU A 186 -30.03 -10.11 25.78
C LEU A 186 -30.49 -10.91 27.02
N TYR A 187 -30.20 -10.40 28.22
CA TYR A 187 -30.65 -11.01 29.47
C TYR A 187 -32.18 -11.04 29.58
N ALA A 188 -32.86 -9.95 29.24
CA ALA A 188 -34.33 -9.89 29.29
C ALA A 188 -34.96 -10.92 28.36
N ILE A 189 -34.42 -11.07 27.14
CA ILE A 189 -34.92 -12.06 26.17
C ILE A 189 -34.67 -13.48 26.69
N ALA A 190 -33.44 -13.79 27.12
CA ALA A 190 -33.09 -15.11 27.63
C ALA A 190 -33.89 -15.49 28.89
N LEU A 191 -34.10 -14.54 29.80
CA LEU A 191 -34.92 -14.76 30.99
C LEU A 191 -36.39 -15.01 30.63
N HIS A 192 -36.93 -14.28 29.66
CA HIS A 192 -38.30 -14.49 29.20
C HIS A 192 -38.51 -15.92 28.65
N GLU A 193 -37.59 -16.39 27.83
CA GLU A 193 -37.60 -17.76 27.29
C GLU A 193 -37.48 -18.81 28.41
N ALA A 194 -36.57 -18.60 29.36
CA ALA A 194 -36.39 -19.49 30.50
C ALA A 194 -37.67 -19.59 31.35
N LEU A 195 -38.32 -18.46 31.65
CA LEU A 195 -39.58 -18.42 32.39
C LEU A 195 -40.71 -19.16 31.67
N LYS A 196 -40.78 -19.03 30.35
CA LYS A 196 -41.77 -19.74 29.51
C LYS A 196 -41.60 -21.27 29.57
N ASN A 197 -40.37 -21.72 29.78
CA ASN A 197 -40.02 -23.14 29.90
C ASN A 197 -40.09 -23.67 31.35
N GLY A 198 -40.64 -22.89 32.29
CA GLY A 198 -40.83 -23.31 33.69
C GLY A 198 -39.62 -23.11 34.59
N TYR A 199 -38.55 -22.48 34.09
CA TYR A 199 -37.42 -22.06 34.91
C TYR A 199 -37.70 -20.74 35.63
N ASN A 200 -36.77 -20.32 36.49
CA ASN A 200 -36.83 -19.02 37.15
C ASN A 200 -35.47 -18.30 37.08
N LYS A 201 -35.43 -17.04 37.54
CA LYS A 201 -34.22 -16.19 37.49
C LYS A 201 -32.98 -16.73 38.22
N LYS A 202 -33.11 -17.80 39.02
CA LYS A 202 -31.98 -18.47 39.69
C LYS A 202 -31.36 -19.58 38.83
N ASN A 203 -32.00 -20.00 37.75
CA ASN A 203 -31.46 -20.97 36.79
C ASN A 203 -30.46 -20.30 35.85
N GLY A 204 -29.30 -19.89 36.40
CA GLY A 204 -28.27 -19.16 35.66
C GLY A 204 -27.79 -19.90 34.40
N THR A 205 -27.52 -21.20 34.51
CA THR A 205 -27.08 -22.02 33.36
C THR A 205 -28.09 -22.03 32.22
N GLU A 206 -29.38 -22.18 32.51
CA GLU A 206 -30.43 -22.16 31.49
C GLU A 206 -30.51 -20.78 30.83
N ILE A 207 -30.52 -19.71 31.64
CA ILE A 207 -30.55 -18.34 31.13
C ILE A 207 -29.34 -18.07 30.23
N THR A 208 -28.13 -18.43 30.66
CA THR A 208 -26.92 -18.27 29.85
C THR A 208 -26.98 -19.10 28.57
N SER A 209 -27.49 -20.33 28.62
CA SER A 209 -27.66 -21.14 27.40
C SER A 209 -28.61 -20.50 26.37
N HIS A 210 -29.66 -19.80 26.85
CA HIS A 210 -30.57 -19.02 26.01
C HIS A 210 -29.96 -17.72 25.48
N MET A 211 -28.79 -17.30 25.97
CA MET A 211 -28.05 -16.13 25.46
C MET A 211 -27.11 -16.49 24.30
N TRP A 212 -26.66 -17.74 24.20
CA TRP A 212 -25.64 -18.16 23.24
C TRP A 212 -26.24 -18.53 21.89
N ASN A 213 -25.40 -18.53 20.85
CA ASN A 213 -25.74 -18.94 19.48
C ASN A 213 -27.02 -18.27 18.93
N ARG A 214 -27.09 -16.96 19.02
CA ARG A 214 -28.28 -16.19 18.62
C ARG A 214 -27.93 -14.82 18.10
N THR A 215 -28.87 -14.26 17.35
CA THR A 215 -28.82 -12.87 16.88
C THR A 215 -30.03 -12.11 17.41
N PHE A 216 -29.83 -10.89 17.85
CA PHE A 216 -30.89 -9.97 18.27
C PHE A 216 -30.58 -8.54 17.81
N GLU A 217 -31.58 -7.66 17.87
CA GLU A 217 -31.40 -6.25 17.54
C GLU A 217 -30.95 -5.49 18.79
N GLY A 218 -29.73 -4.94 18.76
CA GLY A 218 -29.17 -4.06 19.77
C GLY A 218 -29.34 -2.58 19.41
N ILE A 219 -28.81 -1.68 20.24
CA ILE A 219 -28.99 -0.24 20.05
C ILE A 219 -28.25 0.31 18.85
N ALA A 220 -27.09 -0.27 18.53
CA ALA A 220 -26.22 0.14 17.42
C ALA A 220 -26.24 -0.84 16.24
N GLY A 221 -27.24 -1.72 16.16
CA GLY A 221 -27.38 -2.71 15.08
C GLY A 221 -27.60 -4.13 15.57
N GLN A 222 -27.50 -5.09 14.65
CA GLN A 222 -27.61 -6.50 15.00
C GLN A 222 -26.42 -6.95 15.85
N VAL A 223 -26.72 -7.69 16.91
CA VAL A 223 -25.74 -8.32 17.79
C VAL A 223 -25.87 -9.82 17.67
N SER A 224 -24.78 -10.49 17.33
CA SER A 224 -24.74 -11.95 17.21
C SER A 224 -23.79 -12.54 18.23
N ILE A 225 -24.29 -13.42 19.09
CA ILE A 225 -23.52 -14.20 20.06
C ILE A 225 -23.28 -15.58 19.47
N ASP A 226 -22.03 -16.01 19.43
CA ASP A 226 -21.66 -17.31 18.88
C ASP A 226 -21.97 -18.47 19.85
N VAL A 227 -21.61 -19.69 19.42
CA VAL A 227 -21.82 -20.93 20.18
C VAL A 227 -21.02 -21.02 21.47
N ASN A 228 -19.97 -20.20 21.63
CA ASN A 228 -19.15 -20.13 22.84
C ASN A 228 -19.62 -19.02 23.80
N GLY A 229 -20.64 -18.25 23.42
CA GLY A 229 -21.13 -17.13 24.20
C GLY A 229 -20.41 -15.81 23.94
N ASP A 230 -19.57 -15.75 22.90
CA ASP A 230 -18.82 -14.54 22.56
C ASP A 230 -19.55 -13.73 21.48
N ARG A 231 -19.58 -12.40 21.64
CA ARG A 231 -20.10 -11.51 20.59
C ARG A 231 -19.20 -11.61 19.36
N ASN A 232 -19.80 -11.86 18.19
CA ASN A 232 -19.11 -11.68 16.91
C ASN A 232 -18.84 -10.19 16.69
N GLY A 233 -17.60 -9.87 16.36
CA GLY A 233 -17.18 -8.50 16.11
C GLY A 233 -17.28 -8.16 14.63
N ASP A 234 -18.06 -7.14 14.31
CA ASP A 234 -18.05 -6.50 12.99
C ASP A 234 -17.16 -5.26 13.07
N PHE A 235 -16.33 -5.07 12.05
CA PHE A 235 -15.31 -4.01 12.02
C PHE A 235 -15.40 -3.21 10.73
N SER A 236 -15.04 -1.95 10.80
CA SER A 236 -14.87 -1.07 9.65
C SER A 236 -13.40 -0.71 9.48
N LEU A 237 -12.96 -0.68 8.23
CA LEU A 237 -11.68 -0.13 7.85
C LEU A 237 -11.89 1.28 7.33
N MET A 238 -11.24 2.25 7.95
CA MET A 238 -11.26 3.65 7.54
C MET A 238 -9.94 4.04 6.89
N ALA A 239 -10.00 4.86 5.84
CA ALA A 239 -8.82 5.40 5.19
C ALA A 239 -9.07 6.84 4.73
N MET A 240 -8.00 7.59 4.53
CA MET A 240 -8.10 8.95 4.00
C MET A 240 -8.44 8.93 2.50
N THR A 241 -9.64 9.39 2.14
CA THR A 241 -10.11 9.40 0.75
C THR A 241 -9.76 10.71 0.04
N ASN A 242 -9.72 11.83 0.77
CA ASN A 242 -9.28 13.14 0.29
C ASN A 242 -8.09 13.66 1.13
N VAL A 243 -6.90 13.67 0.52
CA VAL A 243 -5.65 14.06 1.19
C VAL A 243 -5.55 15.58 1.41
N GLU A 244 -6.14 16.39 0.55
CA GLU A 244 -6.13 17.85 0.71
C GLU A 244 -7.00 18.28 1.90
N ALA A 245 -8.20 17.71 1.99
CA ALA A 245 -9.12 17.94 3.10
C ALA A 245 -8.71 17.17 4.36
N GLY A 246 -7.95 16.08 4.22
CA GLY A 246 -7.61 15.17 5.32
C GLY A 246 -8.81 14.35 5.81
N SER A 247 -9.80 14.10 4.96
CA SER A 247 -11.05 13.42 5.35
C SER A 247 -10.90 11.90 5.34
N TYR A 248 -11.28 11.28 6.45
CA TYR A 248 -11.35 9.83 6.61
C TYR A 248 -12.77 9.33 6.39
N GLU A 249 -12.88 8.23 5.65
CA GLU A 249 -14.15 7.57 5.38
C GLU A 249 -14.00 6.07 5.55
N VAL A 250 -15.11 5.38 5.81
CA VAL A 250 -15.14 3.91 5.77
C VAL A 250 -14.91 3.47 4.33
N VAL A 251 -14.00 2.51 4.13
CA VAL A 251 -13.63 1.99 2.81
C VAL A 251 -13.87 0.49 2.67
N ALA A 252 -13.98 -0.22 3.80
CA ALA A 252 -14.38 -1.62 3.83
C ALA A 252 -15.04 -1.99 5.16
N ASN A 253 -15.79 -3.08 5.15
CA ASN A 253 -16.35 -3.69 6.36
C ASN A 253 -15.96 -5.16 6.44
N TYR A 254 -15.70 -5.63 7.66
CA TYR A 254 -15.59 -7.04 8.00
C TYR A 254 -16.80 -7.45 8.85
N PHE A 255 -17.44 -8.54 8.46
CA PHE A 255 -18.57 -9.11 9.18
C PHE A 255 -18.15 -10.42 9.85
N GLY A 256 -18.14 -10.46 11.18
CA GLY A 256 -17.58 -11.56 11.96
C GLY A 256 -18.39 -12.85 11.86
N VAL A 257 -19.71 -12.75 11.69
CA VAL A 257 -20.60 -13.93 11.60
C VAL A 257 -20.29 -14.81 10.39
N ASN A 258 -20.06 -14.18 9.23
CA ASN A 258 -19.79 -14.89 7.98
C ASN A 258 -18.32 -14.80 7.54
N LYS A 259 -17.47 -14.13 8.33
CA LYS A 259 -16.05 -13.89 8.06
C LYS A 259 -15.81 -13.24 6.70
N THR A 260 -16.68 -12.32 6.29
CA THR A 260 -16.56 -11.65 4.98
C THR A 260 -15.95 -10.27 5.11
N PHE A 261 -14.91 -10.02 4.32
CA PHE A 261 -14.36 -8.68 4.09
C PHE A 261 -14.91 -8.10 2.79
N GLN A 262 -15.53 -6.94 2.88
CA GLN A 262 -16.25 -6.29 1.79
C GLN A 262 -15.73 -4.87 1.58
N LEU A 263 -15.02 -4.66 0.49
CA LEU A 263 -14.63 -3.33 0.02
C LEU A 263 -15.87 -2.56 -0.45
N LEU A 264 -15.96 -1.29 -0.08
CA LEU A 264 -17.00 -0.41 -0.59
C LEU A 264 -16.68 -0.05 -2.05
N SER A 265 -17.69 -0.13 -2.91
CA SER A 265 -17.55 -0.10 -4.38
C SER A 265 -16.91 1.17 -4.95
N ALA A 266 -16.86 2.26 -4.19
CA ALA A 266 -16.25 3.52 -4.60
C ALA A 266 -14.73 3.59 -4.32
N PHE A 267 -14.18 2.63 -3.56
CA PHE A 267 -12.77 2.67 -3.14
C PHE A 267 -11.87 1.87 -4.09
N ASP A 268 -10.76 2.48 -4.50
CA ASP A 268 -9.75 1.83 -5.35
C ASP A 268 -8.87 0.89 -4.51
N SER A 269 -9.09 -0.42 -4.64
CA SER A 269 -8.35 -1.45 -3.91
C SER A 269 -6.85 -1.43 -4.17
N ARG A 270 -6.38 -0.84 -5.29
CA ARG A 270 -4.94 -0.69 -5.59
C ARG A 270 -4.21 0.18 -4.57
N ARG A 271 -4.93 1.00 -3.79
CA ARG A 271 -4.36 1.76 -2.68
C ARG A 271 -3.80 0.87 -1.58
N PHE A 272 -4.24 -0.38 -1.46
CA PHE A 272 -3.73 -1.36 -0.52
C PHE A 272 -2.56 -2.21 -1.07
N THR A 273 -2.07 -1.90 -2.27
CA THR A 273 -0.92 -2.59 -2.87
C THR A 273 0.38 -1.94 -2.42
N VAL A 274 1.26 -2.74 -1.80
CA VAL A 274 2.61 -2.30 -1.41
C VAL A 274 3.49 -2.08 -2.64
N LYS A 275 4.06 -0.88 -2.76
CA LYS A 275 4.98 -0.51 -3.85
C LYS A 275 6.31 -1.24 -3.64
N GLY A 276 6.62 -2.14 -4.56
CA GLY A 276 7.74 -3.10 -4.48
C GLY A 276 7.37 -4.44 -5.11
N ARG A 277 6.08 -4.82 -5.08
CA ARG A 277 5.53 -5.99 -5.81
C ARG A 277 5.49 -5.83 -7.33
N GLN A 278 5.52 -4.59 -7.85
CA GLN A 278 5.48 -4.36 -9.30
C GLN A 278 6.76 -4.77 -10.01
N GLU A 279 7.92 -4.79 -9.35
CA GLU A 279 9.16 -5.21 -10.01
C GLU A 279 9.24 -6.75 -10.18
N VAL A 280 8.50 -7.52 -9.38
CA VAL A 280 8.59 -9.00 -9.39
C VAL A 280 7.50 -9.68 -10.23
N ASN A 281 6.33 -9.05 -10.42
CA ASN A 281 5.18 -9.68 -11.11
C ASN A 281 4.90 -9.16 -12.53
N GLN A 282 5.79 -8.37 -13.13
CA GLN A 282 5.77 -8.07 -14.56
C GLN A 282 6.85 -8.87 -15.31
N GLU A 283 6.86 -10.20 -15.16
CA GLU A 283 7.40 -11.06 -16.23
C GLU A 283 6.34 -11.18 -17.35
N LEU A 284 6.20 -10.09 -18.11
CA LEU A 284 5.76 -10.21 -19.49
C LEU A 284 6.84 -10.99 -20.25
N PRO A 285 6.48 -11.93 -21.14
CA PRO A 285 7.47 -12.65 -21.94
C PRO A 285 8.32 -11.62 -22.68
N GLN A 286 9.64 -11.71 -22.54
CA GLN A 286 10.62 -10.86 -23.19
C GLN A 286 10.36 -10.80 -24.70
N THR A 287 9.57 -9.84 -25.15
CA THR A 287 9.58 -9.37 -26.52
C THR A 287 10.76 -8.43 -26.64
N SER A 288 11.87 -9.01 -27.10
CA SER A 288 12.98 -8.39 -27.84
C SER A 288 12.98 -6.86 -27.89
N CYS A 289 14.01 -6.27 -27.29
CA CYS A 289 14.48 -4.89 -27.46
C CYS A 289 13.78 -4.13 -28.61
N GLU A 290 12.86 -3.25 -28.26
CA GLU A 290 12.57 -2.09 -29.11
C GLU A 290 13.83 -1.24 -29.17
N LEU A 291 14.60 -1.48 -30.23
CA LEU A 291 15.60 -0.55 -30.70
C LEU A 291 14.84 0.74 -31.03
N GLY A 292 14.96 1.74 -30.15
CA GLY A 292 14.21 2.99 -30.24
C GLY A 292 14.18 3.53 -31.66
N VAL A 293 13.01 4.00 -32.11
CA VAL A 293 12.73 4.46 -33.47
C VAL A 293 13.79 5.45 -34.01
N SER A 294 14.50 6.15 -33.12
CA SER A 294 15.63 7.03 -33.42
C SER A 294 16.91 6.31 -33.90
N ALA A 295 17.19 5.09 -33.44
CA ALA A 295 18.35 4.30 -33.86
C ALA A 295 18.12 3.66 -35.25
N LEU A 296 16.91 3.14 -35.51
CA LEU A 296 16.56 2.55 -36.80
C LEU A 296 16.51 3.62 -37.92
N THR A 297 15.98 4.80 -37.62
CA THR A 297 16.02 5.95 -38.55
C THR A 297 17.45 6.44 -38.78
N GLY A 298 18.30 6.50 -37.75
CA GLY A 298 19.72 6.84 -37.89
C GLY A 298 20.50 5.86 -38.79
N VAL A 299 20.32 4.55 -38.59
CA VAL A 299 21.01 3.51 -39.38
C VAL A 299 20.55 3.51 -40.84
N THR A 300 19.25 3.64 -41.08
CA THR A 300 18.70 3.67 -42.45
C THR A 300 19.12 4.91 -43.22
N VAL A 301 19.10 6.09 -42.59
CA VAL A 301 19.57 7.34 -43.21
C VAL A 301 21.09 7.30 -43.45
N GLY A 302 21.86 6.76 -42.49
CA GLY A 302 23.31 6.59 -42.64
C GLY A 302 23.69 5.64 -43.77
N ALA A 303 22.99 4.50 -43.90
CA ALA A 303 23.22 3.53 -44.97
C ALA A 303 22.85 4.11 -46.35
N LEU A 304 21.74 4.86 -46.46
CA LEU A 304 21.34 5.51 -47.70
C LEU A 304 22.33 6.61 -48.12
N LEU A 305 22.79 7.44 -47.19
CA LEU A 305 23.82 8.46 -47.48
C LEU A 305 25.15 7.82 -47.87
N GLY A 306 25.55 6.73 -47.21
CA GLY A 306 26.74 5.97 -47.56
C GLY A 306 26.68 5.38 -48.97
N ALA A 307 25.53 4.80 -49.34
CA ALA A 307 25.31 4.25 -50.68
C ALA A 307 25.35 5.35 -51.76
N VAL A 308 24.71 6.50 -51.52
CA VAL A 308 24.74 7.65 -52.45
C VAL A 308 26.16 8.19 -52.62
N MET A 309 26.94 8.30 -51.54
CA MET A 309 28.34 8.70 -51.60
C MET A 309 29.21 7.73 -52.40
N LEU A 310 29.00 6.41 -52.23
CA LEU A 310 29.72 5.39 -53.00
C LEU A 310 29.37 5.43 -54.50
N VAL A 311 28.10 5.64 -54.83
CA VAL A 311 27.64 5.79 -56.21
C VAL A 311 28.21 7.07 -56.82
N ALA A 312 28.16 8.19 -56.11
CA ALA A 312 28.76 9.45 -56.55
C ALA A 312 30.27 9.32 -56.76
N PHE A 313 30.99 8.67 -55.84
CA PHE A 313 32.41 8.39 -55.97
C PHE A 313 32.72 7.50 -57.18
N TYR A 314 31.90 6.48 -57.42
CA TYR A 314 32.03 5.62 -58.60
C TYR A 314 31.86 6.42 -59.90
N PHE A 315 30.84 7.28 -60.00
CA PHE A 315 30.64 8.14 -61.17
C PHE A 315 31.76 9.18 -61.34
N PHE A 316 32.23 9.79 -60.24
CA PHE A 316 33.38 10.69 -60.27
C PHE A 316 34.63 9.98 -60.78
N ARG A 317 34.94 8.78 -60.26
CA ARG A 317 36.09 7.98 -60.69
C ARG A 317 35.96 7.54 -62.14
N LYS A 318 34.76 7.16 -62.58
CA LYS A 318 34.49 6.79 -63.98
C LYS A 318 34.68 7.99 -64.91
N ASN A 319 34.15 9.16 -64.57
CA ASN A 319 34.32 10.38 -65.34
C ASN A 319 35.77 10.86 -65.35
N TYR A 320 36.48 10.80 -64.22
CA TYR A 320 37.92 11.10 -64.18
C TYR A 320 38.74 10.16 -65.07
N ARG A 321 38.43 8.85 -65.04
CA ARG A 321 39.11 7.86 -65.90
C ARG A 321 38.86 8.11 -67.39
N ILE A 322 37.62 8.47 -67.76
CA ILE A 322 37.27 8.84 -69.14
C ILE A 322 37.99 10.13 -69.56
N THR A 323 38.08 11.13 -68.68
CA THR A 323 38.79 12.38 -68.96
C THR A 323 40.29 12.17 -69.13
N ILE A 324 40.91 11.29 -68.32
CA ILE A 324 42.33 10.91 -68.48
C ILE A 324 42.53 10.15 -69.80
N GLN A 325 41.65 9.21 -70.16
CA GLN A 325 41.75 8.49 -71.44
C GLN A 325 41.55 9.39 -72.67
N ARG A 326 40.76 10.46 -72.55
CA ARG A 326 40.58 11.46 -73.62
C ARG A 326 41.80 12.38 -73.73
N ARG A 327 42.47 12.73 -72.62
CA ARG A 327 43.75 13.46 -72.65
C ARG A 327 44.89 12.60 -73.19
N SER A 328 44.98 11.32 -72.82
CA SER A 328 46.01 10.43 -73.35
C SER A 328 45.84 10.08 -74.84
N ARG A 329 44.63 10.22 -75.41
CA ARG A 329 44.40 10.11 -76.87
C ARG A 329 44.60 11.42 -77.64
N ALA A 330 44.64 12.57 -76.95
CA ALA A 330 44.92 13.86 -77.57
C ALA A 330 46.43 14.15 -77.68
N ASP A 331 47.26 13.44 -76.90
CA ASP A 331 48.72 13.59 -76.87
C ASP A 331 49.47 12.41 -77.55
N GLU A 332 48.94 11.84 -78.64
CA GLU A 332 49.70 11.00 -79.57
C GLU A 332 50.00 11.75 -80.88
N PRO A 333 51.16 12.43 -81.02
CA PRO A 333 51.71 12.81 -82.31
C PRO A 333 52.51 11.65 -82.91
N TYR A 334 51.97 11.09 -83.99
CA TYR A 334 52.63 10.61 -85.20
C TYR A 334 54.18 10.55 -85.18
N CYS A 335 54.77 9.39 -84.88
CA CYS A 335 56.15 9.10 -85.30
C CYS A 335 56.42 7.60 -85.35
N GLY A 336 56.83 7.08 -86.51
CA GLY A 336 57.37 5.73 -86.61
C GLY A 336 56.91 4.93 -87.83
N LYS A 337 57.30 5.39 -89.03
CA LYS A 337 57.58 4.53 -90.20
C LYS A 337 58.07 5.43 -91.35
N HIS A 338 59.38 5.55 -91.49
CA HIS A 338 60.14 5.66 -92.74
C HIS A 338 61.58 6.08 -92.41
N HIS A 339 62.44 5.11 -92.09
CA HIS A 339 63.85 5.17 -92.47
C HIS A 339 64.48 3.78 -92.35
N GLN A 340 64.34 2.99 -93.41
CA GLN A 340 65.24 1.89 -93.73
C GLN A 340 65.31 1.82 -95.25
N LEU A 341 66.50 1.54 -95.77
CA LEU A 341 67.01 1.80 -97.13
C LEU A 341 67.52 3.25 -97.25
N ARG A 342 68.79 3.54 -97.52
CA ARG A 342 69.90 2.78 -98.12
C ARG A 342 71.20 3.56 -97.88
N GLU A 343 72.34 2.89 -98.07
CA GLU A 343 73.75 3.36 -98.08
C GLU A 343 74.45 3.01 -96.75
N ASP A 344 75.25 1.94 -96.65
CA ASP A 344 76.19 1.39 -97.63
C ASP A 344 77.10 2.48 -98.20
N SER A 345 78.01 2.97 -97.38
CA SER A 345 79.25 3.60 -97.84
C SER A 345 80.18 3.94 -96.67
N ILE A 346 81.27 3.18 -96.61
CA ILE A 346 82.61 3.63 -96.20
C ILE A 346 82.81 3.77 -94.67
N LYS A 347 83.27 2.70 -94.04
CA LYS A 347 84.70 2.40 -93.82
C LYS A 347 85.42 3.41 -92.92
N SER A 348 85.91 2.83 -91.82
CA SER A 348 87.22 3.09 -91.23
C SER A 348 87.25 4.31 -90.30
N HIS A 349 88.00 4.35 -89.20
CA HIS A 349 89.12 3.55 -88.73
C HIS A 349 89.32 3.91 -87.24
N PHE A 350 89.86 2.96 -86.47
CA PHE A 350 90.66 3.13 -85.25
C PHE A 350 90.02 3.62 -83.92
N SER A 351 89.96 2.66 -82.99
CA SER A 351 90.58 2.61 -81.65
C SER A 351 90.71 3.87 -80.80
N ALA A 352 90.27 3.74 -79.55
CA ALA A 352 90.58 4.65 -78.45
C ALA A 352 92.10 4.78 -78.21
N ALA A 353 92.58 6.02 -78.19
CA ALA A 353 93.61 6.60 -77.31
C ALA A 353 93.83 8.07 -77.71
#